data_AF-A0A967L9X0-F1
#
_entry.id   AF-A0A967L9X0-F1
#
_cell.length_a   1.000
_cell.length_b   1.000
_cell.length_c   1.000
_cell.angle_alpha   90.00
_cell.angle_beta   90.00
_cell.angle_gamma   90.00
#
_symmetry.space_group_name_H-M   'P 1'
#
loop_
_entity.id
_entity.type
_entity.pdbx_description
1 polymer ?
#
loop_
_entity_poly.entity_id
_entity_poly.type
_entity_poly.pdbx_seq_one_letter_code
_entity_poly.pdbx_strand_id
1 'polypeptide(L)' 'MKAIQFDAFGAAHQVAHLVDLPEPQAPGAGEVLVDVEAFPINPVDLLTIAGG' A
#
# COMPACT_ATOMS: atom_id res chain seq x y z
N MET A 1 -7.60 7.93 5.53
CA MET A 1 -6.33 7.98 4.79
C MET A 1 -6.50 7.47 3.36
N LYS A 2 -5.61 7.85 2.44
CA LYS A 2 -5.53 7.27 1.09
C LYS A 2 -4.54 6.11 1.07
N ALA A 3 -4.85 5.05 0.33
CA ALA A 3 -3.96 3.91 0.16
C ALA A 3 -4.04 3.33 -1.26
N ILE A 4 -3.00 2.61 -1.69
CA ILE A 4 -3.03 1.79 -2.89
C ILE A 4 -3.31 0.34 -2.47
N GLN A 5 -4.36 -0.29 -3.03
CA GLN A 5 -4.67 -1.71 -2.85
C GLN A 5 -4.79 -2.43 -4.20
N PHE A 6 -4.58 -3.74 -4.19
CA PHE A 6 -4.85 -4.63 -5.32
C PHE A 6 -5.46 -5.93 -4.78
N ASP A 7 -6.52 -6.42 -5.43
CA ASP A 7 -7.28 -7.61 -5.04
C ASP A 7 -7.11 -8.78 -6.02
N ALA A 8 -6.35 -8.56 -7.09
CA ALA A 8 -5.92 -9.57 -8.05
C ALA A 8 -4.45 -9.35 -8.42
N PHE A 9 -3.76 -10.43 -8.80
CA PHE A 9 -2.42 -10.34 -9.37
C PHE A 9 -2.49 -9.90 -10.84
N GLY A 10 -1.54 -9.05 -11.26
CA GLY A 10 -1.48 -8.59 -12.65
C GLY A 10 -0.52 -7.42 -12.87
N ALA A 11 -0.60 -6.80 -14.05
CA ALA A 11 0.16 -5.59 -14.33
C ALA A 11 -0.29 -4.48 -13.38
N ALA A 12 0.64 -3.84 -12.67
CA ALA A 12 0.32 -2.90 -11.58
C ALA A 12 -0.66 -1.78 -11.99
N HIS A 13 -0.54 -1.24 -13.20
CA HIS A 13 -1.44 -0.20 -13.69
C HIS A 13 -2.88 -0.67 -14.00
N GLN A 14 -3.13 -1.98 -13.97
CA GLN A 14 -4.45 -2.58 -14.20
C GLN A 14 -5.13 -2.97 -12.89
N VAL A 15 -4.35 -3.39 -11.89
CA VAL A 15 -4.87 -3.99 -10.64
C VAL A 15 -4.67 -3.13 -9.39
N ALA A 16 -3.76 -2.15 -9.43
CA ALA A 16 -3.54 -1.25 -8.30
C ALA A 16 -4.52 -0.08 -8.36
N HIS A 17 -5.26 0.12 -7.27
CA HIS A 17 -6.32 1.11 -7.16
C HIS A 17 -6.12 2.01 -5.94
N LEU A 18 -6.34 3.31 -6.13
CA LEU A 18 -6.44 4.26 -5.03
C LEU A 18 -7.77 4.03 -4.30
N VAL A 19 -7.69 3.82 -3.00
CA VAL A 19 -8.84 3.66 -2.12
C VAL A 19 -8.77 4.62 -0.94
N ASP A 20 -9.93 5.08 -0.48
CA ASP A 20 -10.06 5.77 0.80
C ASP A 20 -10.35 4.74 1.90
N LEU A 21 -9.55 4.81 2.96
CA LEU A 21 -9.68 3.96 4.15
C LEU A 21 -9.93 4.83 5.38
N PRO A 22 -10.54 4.27 6.45
CA PRO A 22 -10.53 4.91 7.77
C PRO A 22 -9.10 5.25 8.19
N GLU A 23 -8.94 6.29 9.01
CA GLU A 23 -7.65 6.54 9.65
C GLU A 23 -7.24 5.35 10.54
N PRO A 24 -5.94 5.03 10.64
CA PRO A 24 -5.46 3.99 11.55
C PRO A 24 -5.84 4.32 12.99
N GLN A 25 -6.11 3.28 13.78
CA GLN A 25 -6.28 3.43 15.21
C GLN A 25 -4.97 3.85 15.89
N ALA A 26 -5.05 4.29 17.15
CA ALA A 26 -3.86 4.63 17.92
C ALA A 26 -2.91 3.41 17.98
N PRO A 27 -1.59 3.62 17.83
CA PRO A 27 -0.62 2.53 17.83
C PRO A 27 -0.61 1.80 19.18
N GLY A 28 -0.31 0.50 19.15
CA GLY A 28 -0.13 -0.32 20.33
C GLY A 28 1.18 -0.03 21.08
N ALA A 29 1.43 -0.80 22.15
CA ALA A 29 2.67 -0.68 22.91
C ALA A 29 3.88 -1.07 22.04
N GLY A 30 4.79 -0.11 21.81
CA GLY A 30 5.98 -0.30 20.98
C GLY A 30 5.78 0.01 19.49
N GLU A 31 4.58 0.43 19.09
CA GLU A 31 4.29 0.86 17.72
C GLU A 31 4.27 2.39 17.60
N VAL A 32 4.40 2.88 16.37
CA VAL A 32 4.24 4.29 16.03
C VAL A 32 3.35 4.42 14.81
N LEU A 33 2.55 5.48 14.77
CA LEU A 33 1.82 5.90 13.57
C LEU A 33 2.70 6.88 12.78
N VAL A 34 2.89 6.60 11.49
CA VAL A 34 3.73 7.41 10.60
C VAL A 34 2.86 8.06 9.54
N ASP A 35 3.02 9.37 9.36
CA ASP A 35 2.49 10.08 8.19
C ASP A 35 3.48 9.96 7.04
N VAL A 36 3.06 9.30 5.95
CA VAL A 36 3.94 8.95 4.83
C VAL A 36 3.92 10.06 3.79
N GLU A 37 4.95 10.90 3.79
CA GLU A 37 5.11 11.99 2.81
C GLU A 37 5.48 11.47 1.41
N ALA A 38 6.31 10.42 1.34
CA ALA A 38 6.73 9.80 0.09
C ALA A 38 7.17 8.35 0.30
N PHE A 39 6.97 7.52 -0.71
CA PHE A 39 7.54 6.18 -0.81
C PHE A 39 7.98 5.91 -2.26
N PRO A 40 9.09 5.20 -2.50
CA PRO A 40 9.55 4.89 -3.85
C PRO A 40 8.73 3.74 -4.47
N ILE A 41 8.72 3.68 -5.80
CA ILE A 41 8.38 2.47 -6.54
C ILE A 41 9.68 1.69 -6.76
N ASN A 42 9.74 0.46 -6.26
CA ASN A 42 10.86 -0.45 -6.38
C ASN A 42 10.51 -1.60 -7.34
N PRO A 43 11.51 -2.26 -7.97
CA PRO A 43 11.25 -3.43 -8.82
C PRO A 43 10.49 -4.56 -8.11
N VAL A 44 10.73 -4.77 -6.82
CA VAL A 44 10.06 -5.82 -6.03
C VAL A 44 8.56 -5.56 -5.85
N ASP A 45 8.13 -4.30 -5.90
CA ASP A 45 6.71 -3.95 -5.79
C ASP A 45 5.95 -4.49 -7.00
N LEU A 46 6.54 -4.36 -8.20
CA LEU A 46 5.95 -4.88 -9.44
C LEU A 46 5.90 -6.41 -9.45
N LEU A 47 6.92 -7.07 -8.90
CA LEU A 47 6.93 -8.53 -8.75
C LEU A 47 5.83 -8.99 -7.77
N THR A 48 5.73 -8.30 -6.63
CA THR A 48 4.72 -8.60 -5.59
C THR A 48 3.30 -8.45 -6.14
N ILE A 49 3.03 -7.36 -6.85
CA ILE A 49 1.71 -7.10 -7.47
C ILE A 49 1.41 -8.08 -8.61
N ALA A 50 2.44 -8.56 -9.32
CA ALA A 50 2.30 -9.60 -10.34
C ALA A 50 2.15 -11.02 -9.76
N GLY A 51 2.33 -11.21 -8.45
CA GLY A 51 2.24 -12.51 -7.76
C GLY A 51 3.50 -13.37 -7.85
N GLY A 52 4.67 -12.75 -8.06
CA GLY A 52 5.97 -13.41 -8.14
C GLY A 52 6.85 -13.25 -6.90
#